data_AF-A0A3D3RKE8-F1
#
_entry.id   AF-A0A3D3RKE8-F1
#
_cell.length_a   1.000
_cell.length_b   1.000
_cell.length_c   1.000
_cell.angle_alpha   90.00
_cell.angle_beta   90.00
_cell.angle_gamma   90.00
#
_symmetry.space_group_name_H-M   'P 1'
#
loop_
_entity.id
_entity.type
_entity.pdbx_description
1 polymer ?
#
loop_
_entity_poly.entity_id
_entity_poly.type
_entity_poly.pdbx_seq_one_letter_code
_entity_poly.pdbx_strand_id
1 'polypeptide(L)' 'QQLLPRQDGTGRVAALEVLLATPAVRNLIREGKTFQIPSIMQTNKRLGMQTMDDALYDLFMRKIITEEDLL' A
#
# COMPACT_ATOMS: atom_id res chain seq x y z
N GLN A 1 -3.54 5.78 4.13
CA GLN A 1 -3.38 4.94 5.33
C GLN A 1 -4.75 4.44 5.77
N GLN A 2 -4.82 3.24 6.34
CA GLN A 2 -6.02 2.69 6.98
C GLN A 2 -5.64 2.06 8.31
N LEU A 3 -6.47 2.25 9.33
CA LEU A 3 -6.32 1.54 10.61
C LEU A 3 -7.30 0.38 10.64
N LEU A 4 -6.81 -0.82 10.92
CA LEU A 4 -7.61 -2.03 10.94
C LEU A 4 -7.63 -2.61 12.36
N PRO A 5 -8.77 -3.14 12.83
CA PRO A 5 -8.78 -3.90 14.06
C PRO A 5 -7.80 -5.07 13.94
N ARG A 6 -7.05 -5.36 15.00
CA ARG A 6 -6.24 -6.58 15.02
C ARG A 6 -7.16 -7.77 15.24
N GLN A 7 -6.90 -8.89 14.56
CA GLN A 7 -7.71 -10.10 14.70
C GLN A 7 -7.67 -10.69 16.13
N ASP A 8 -6.65 -10.34 16.92
CA ASP A 8 -6.53 -10.71 18.34
C ASP A 8 -7.43 -9.88 19.28
N GLY A 9 -8.19 -8.93 18.73
CA GLY A 9 -9.10 -8.06 19.48
C GLY A 9 -8.41 -6.95 20.27
N THR A 10 -7.07 -6.82 20.19
CA THR A 10 -6.30 -5.87 21.00
C THR A 10 -5.67 -4.76 20.17
N GLY A 11 -6.36 -3.64 20.09
CA GLY A 11 -5.88 -2.44 19.42
C GLY A 11 -6.05 -2.49 17.90
N ARG A 12 -5.26 -1.68 17.20
CA ARG A 12 -5.33 -1.52 15.74
C ARG A 12 -3.94 -1.60 15.12
N VAL A 13 -3.89 -2.03 13.87
CA VAL A 13 -2.69 -1.98 13.03
C VAL A 13 -2.90 -0.98 11.89
N ALA A 14 -1.82 -0.30 11.47
CA ALA A 14 -1.86 0.60 10.33
C ALA A 14 -1.43 -0.14 9.06
N ALA A 15 -2.30 -0.14 8.04
CA ALA A 15 -1.94 -0.41 6.66
C ALA A 15 -1.52 0.91 5.99
N LEU A 16 -0.32 0.92 5.40
CA LEU A 16 0.29 2.10 4.80
C LEU A 16 0.53 1.88 3.32
N GLU A 17 0.11 2.85 2.52
CA GLU A 17 0.54 2.98 1.14
C GLU A 17 1.73 3.94 1.09
N VAL A 18 2.78 3.56 0.38
CA VAL A 18 4.03 4.31 0.28
C VAL A 18 4.36 4.57 -1.19
N LEU A 19 4.24 5.83 -1.60
CA LEU A 19 4.67 6.32 -2.92
C LEU A 19 5.89 7.22 -2.76
N LEU A 20 7.00 6.87 -3.42
CA LEU A 20 8.20 7.70 -3.43
C LEU A 20 8.20 8.65 -4.63
N ALA A 21 8.50 9.92 -4.40
CA ALA A 21 8.52 10.95 -5.43
C ALA A 21 9.78 10.89 -6.31
N THR A 22 9.96 9.78 -7.03
CA THR A 22 11.03 9.58 -8.01
C THR A 22 10.86 10.50 -9.22
N PRO A 23 11.91 10.71 -10.06
CA PRO A 23 11.77 11.48 -11.30
C PRO A 23 10.64 10.96 -12.20
N ALA A 24 10.48 9.63 -12.31
CA ALA A 24 9.41 9.03 -13.10
C ALA A 24 8.01 9.41 -12.57
N VAL A 25 7.78 9.27 -11.27
CA VAL A 25 6.50 9.64 -10.63
C VAL A 25 6.21 11.13 -10.82
N ARG A 26 7.21 11.99 -10.63
CA ARG A 26 7.07 13.45 -10.82
C ARG A 26 6.71 13.82 -12.25
N ASN A 27 7.27 13.13 -13.24
CA ASN A 27 6.93 13.33 -14.65
C ASN A 27 5.49 12.90 -14.94
N LEU A 28 5.05 11.75 -14.43
CA LEU A 28 3.66 11.30 -14.59
C LEU A 28 2.65 12.29 -14.01
N ILE A 29 2.96 12.87 -12.84
CA ILE A 29 2.12 13.93 -12.24
C ILE A 29 2.07 15.16 -13.14
N ARG A 30 3.22 15.62 -13.65
CA ARG A 30 3.29 16.81 -14.54
C ARG A 30 2.51 16.62 -15.84
N GLU A 31 2.51 15.41 -16.39
CA GLU A 31 1.82 15.06 -17.63
C GLU A 31 0.35 14.66 -17.43
N GLY A 32 -0.16 14.68 -16.20
CA GLY A 32 -1.54 14.25 -15.90
C GLY A 32 -1.77 12.73 -16.07
N LYS A 33 -0.69 11.94 -16.16
CA LYS A 33 -0.73 10.48 -16.34
C LYS A 33 -0.73 9.72 -15.01
N THR A 34 -1.44 10.25 -14.00
CA THR A 34 -1.44 9.69 -12.64
C THR A 34 -2.00 8.27 -12.56
N PHE A 35 -2.85 7.87 -13.50
CA PHE A 35 -3.36 6.50 -13.62
C PHE A 35 -2.26 5.44 -13.85
N GLN A 36 -1.04 5.84 -14.27
CA GLN A 36 0.10 4.94 -14.43
C GLN A 36 0.89 4.72 -13.13
N ILE A 37 0.67 5.55 -12.09
CA ILE A 37 1.41 5.48 -10.82
C ILE A 37 1.29 4.12 -10.12
N PRO A 38 0.12 3.44 -10.08
CA PRO A 38 0.03 2.11 -9.46
C PRO A 38 1.00 1.09 -10.07
N SER A 39 1.14 1.06 -11.40
CA SER A 39 2.11 0.19 -12.09
C SER A 39 3.55 0.55 -11.75
N ILE A 40 3.86 1.84 -11.57
CA ILE A 40 5.18 2.29 -11.11
C ILE A 40 5.45 1.81 -9.68
N MET A 41 4.47 1.88 -8.79
CA MET A 41 4.62 1.39 -7.41
C MET A 41 4.91 -0.12 -7.37
N GLN A 42 4.14 -0.91 -8.12
CA GLN A 42 4.30 -2.36 -8.20
C GLN A 42 5.68 -2.78 -8.73
N THR A 43 6.22 -2.06 -9.71
CA THR A 43 7.55 -2.35 -10.29
C THR A 43 8.71 -1.83 -9.45
N ASN A 44 8.48 -0.88 -8.54
CA ASN A 44 9.52 -0.25 -7.71
C ASN A 44 9.44 -0.63 -6.22
N LYS A 45 8.87 -1.79 -5.88
CA LYS A 45 8.84 -2.31 -4.49
C LYS A 45 10.20 -2.32 -3.80
N ARG A 46 11.27 -2.64 -4.56
CA ARG A 46 12.66 -2.65 -4.05
C ARG A 46 13.15 -1.29 -3.56
N LEU A 47 12.55 -0.19 -4.02
CA LEU A 47 12.86 1.15 -3.54
C LEU A 47 12.11 1.48 -2.24
N GLY A 48 11.23 0.61 -1.75
CA GLY A 48 10.39 0.85 -0.58
C GLY A 48 9.00 1.39 -0.93
N MET A 49 8.58 1.32 -2.20
CA MET A 49 7.18 1.60 -2.56
C MET A 49 6.28 0.42 -2.16
N GLN A 50 5.04 0.73 -1.79
CA GLN A 50 4.05 -0.25 -1.34
C GLN A 50 2.66 0.27 -1.71
N THR A 51 1.84 -0.53 -2.41
CA THR A 51 0.43 -0.20 -2.62
C THR A 51 -0.39 -0.52 -1.37
N MET A 52 -1.60 0.04 -1.24
CA MET A 52 -2.50 -0.37 -0.16
C MET A 52 -2.77 -1.88 -0.19
N ASP A 53 -3.05 -2.46 -1.35
CA ASP A 53 -3.30 -3.90 -1.51
C ASP A 53 -2.12 -4.75 -1.01
N ASP A 54 -0.88 -4.34 -1.30
CA ASP A 54 0.30 -5.02 -0.80
C ASP A 54 0.40 -4.94 0.73
N ALA A 55 0.04 -3.80 1.32
CA ALA A 55 0.04 -3.63 2.77
C ALA A 55 -1.03 -4.49 3.46
N LEU A 56 -2.26 -4.52 2.91
CA LEU A 56 -3.34 -5.37 3.40
C LEU A 56 -2.97 -6.85 3.29
N TYR A 57 -2.44 -7.26 2.14
CA TYR A 57 -2.03 -8.63 1.89
C TYR A 57 -0.90 -9.07 2.85
N ASP A 58 0.11 -8.23 3.11
CA ASP A 58 1.16 -8.53 4.11
C ASP A 58 0.57 -8.72 5.51
N LEU A 59 -0.30 -7.82 5.95
CA LEU A 59 -0.94 -7.90 7.27
C LEU A 59 -1.81 -9.16 7.42
N PHE A 60 -2.51 -9.56 6.36
CA PHE A 60 -3.29 -10.79 6.33
C PHE A 60 -2.40 -12.04 6.37
N MET A 61 -1.35 -12.08 5.53
CA MET A 61 -0.40 -13.21 5.49
C MET A 61 0.31 -13.38 6.85
N ARG A 62 0.49 -12.30 7.59
CA ARG A 62 1.03 -12.29 8.96
C ARG A 62 -0.01 -12.59 10.05
N LYS A 63 -1.27 -12.85 9.68
CA LYS A 63 -2.38 -13.10 10.60
C LYS A 63 -2.60 -11.98 11.61
N ILE A 64 -2.46 -10.72 11.15
CA ILE A 64 -2.71 -9.54 11.99
C ILE A 64 -4.14 -9.04 11.80
N ILE A 65 -4.68 -9.17 10.58
CA ILE A 65 -6.04 -8.77 10.21
C ILE A 65 -6.83 -9.98 9.68
N THR A 66 -8.14 -9.85 9.60
CA THR A 66 -9.04 -10.90 9.12
C THR A 66 -9.17 -10.88 7.59
N GLU A 67 -9.77 -11.92 7.01
CA GLU A 67 -10.07 -11.95 5.57
C GLU A 67 -11.12 -10.90 5.17
N GLU A 68 -12.03 -10.55 6.09
CA GLU A 68 -13.02 -9.48 5.88
C GLU A 68 -12.36 -8.11 5.66
N ASP A 69 -11.21 -7.87 6.30
CA ASP A 69 -10.44 -6.63 6.15
C ASP A 69 -9.70 -6.51 4.80
N LEU A 70 -9.72 -7.57 3.97
CA LEU A 70 -9.03 -7.66 2.68
C LEU A 70 -9.92 -7.30 1.47
N LEU A 71 -11.25 -7.25 1.70
CA LEU A 71 -12.30 -6.99 0.70
C LEU A 71 -12.65 -5.49 0.62
#